data_AF-M3GW48-F1
#
_entry.id   AF-M3GW48-F1
#
_cell.length_a   1.000
_cell.length_b   1.000
_cell.length_c   1.000
_cell.angle_alpha   90.00
_cell.angle_beta   90.00
_cell.angle_gamma   90.00
#
_symmetry.space_group_name_H-M   'P 1'
#
loop_
_entity.id
_entity.type
_entity.pdbx_description
1 polymer ?
#
loop_
_entity_poly.entity_id
_entity_poly.type
_entity_poly.pdbx_seq_one_letter_code
_entity_poly.pdbx_strand_id
1 'polypeptide(L)'
;MPKAKLFLGDAGSLPLGYSIAVLPLLFIQEKNWGQFEITSSFFLLPVFFVDGVFTILLRLKDRENIFKAHRRHLYQLVAVSSDYKGFVAFLFTAANLPAMFLFAIHRNAGFPGSIVFWFCLAGYAGLYFFLFRRFGFSSRHP
;
A
#
# COMPACT_ATOMS: atom_id res chain seq x y z
N MET A 1 20.54 -3.70 9.22
CA MET A 1 19.82 -4.42 8.14
C MET A 1 20.46 -5.80 8.03
N PRO A 2 19.72 -6.90 7.80
CA PRO A 2 20.37 -8.01 7.10
C PRO A 2 20.95 -7.41 5.83
N LYS A 3 22.26 -7.57 5.59
CA LYS A 3 22.88 -6.99 4.38
C LYS A 3 22.13 -7.56 3.19
N ALA A 4 21.42 -6.70 2.46
CA ALA A 4 20.75 -7.09 1.24
C ALA A 4 21.85 -7.63 0.30
N LYS A 5 21.81 -8.94 0.06
CA LYS A 5 22.78 -9.61 -0.81
C LYS A 5 22.47 -9.33 -2.29
N LEU A 6 21.22 -8.98 -2.57
CA LEU A 6 20.70 -8.70 -3.90
C LEU A 6 19.56 -7.66 -3.79
N PHE A 7 19.52 -6.71 -4.72
CA PHE A 7 18.43 -5.75 -4.86
C PHE A 7 17.46 -6.22 -5.95
N LEU A 8 16.16 -5.99 -5.74
CA LEU A 8 15.10 -6.41 -6.66
C LEU A 8 15.18 -5.70 -8.03
N GLY A 9 15.58 -4.43 -8.03
CA GLY A 9 15.64 -3.58 -9.23
C GLY A 9 14.29 -3.42 -9.95
N ASP A 10 14.31 -2.75 -11.10
CA ASP A 10 13.13 -2.59 -11.95
C ASP A 10 12.73 -3.92 -12.61
N ALA A 11 13.73 -4.76 -12.93
CA ALA A 11 13.53 -6.07 -13.52
C ALA A 11 12.71 -7.02 -12.63
N GLY A 12 12.76 -6.88 -11.30
CA GLY A 12 11.95 -7.67 -10.37
C GLY A 12 10.67 -6.97 -9.92
N SER A 13 10.70 -5.65 -9.72
CA SER A 13 9.55 -4.92 -9.16
C SER A 13 8.38 -4.75 -10.13
N LEU A 14 8.65 -4.45 -11.40
CA LEU A 14 7.62 -4.29 -12.43
C LEU A 14 6.83 -5.59 -12.70
N PRO A 15 7.47 -6.75 -12.97
CA PRO A 15 6.72 -7.98 -13.20
C PRO A 15 5.99 -8.44 -11.94
N LEU A 16 6.53 -8.21 -10.73
CA LEU A 16 5.81 -8.52 -9.48
C LEU A 16 4.54 -7.69 -9.34
N GLY A 17 4.63 -6.37 -9.56
CA GLY A 17 3.47 -5.48 -9.53
C GLY A 17 2.41 -5.88 -10.56
N TYR A 18 2.84 -6.18 -11.79
CA TYR A 18 1.94 -6.68 -12.84
C TYR A 18 1.26 -7.99 -12.45
N SER A 19 2.03 -8.97 -11.95
CA SER A 19 1.50 -10.28 -11.57
C SER A 19 0.44 -10.15 -10.48
N ILE A 20 0.71 -9.35 -9.45
CA ILE A 20 -0.24 -9.11 -8.35
C ILE A 20 -1.50 -8.38 -8.85
N ALA A 21 -1.37 -7.43 -9.77
CA ALA A 21 -2.50 -6.72 -10.34
C ALA A 21 -3.40 -7.62 -11.21
N VAL A 22 -2.82 -8.62 -11.88
CA VAL A 22 -3.55 -9.55 -12.76
C VAL A 22 -4.13 -10.75 -12.02
N LEU A 23 -3.61 -11.12 -10.84
CA LEU A 23 -4.13 -12.25 -10.06
C LEU A 23 -5.67 -12.22 -9.88
N PRO A 24 -6.31 -11.10 -9.49
CA PRO A 24 -7.77 -11.07 -9.36
C PRO A 24 -8.51 -11.28 -10.68
N LEU A 25 -7.91 -10.94 -11.83
CA LEU A 25 -8.48 -11.18 -13.16
C LEU A 25 -8.49 -12.67 -13.51
N LEU A 26 -7.49 -13.44 -13.05
CA LEU A 26 -7.37 -14.87 -13.33
C LEU A 26 -8.36 -15.72 -12.53
N PHE A 27 -8.80 -15.24 -11.36
CA PHE A 27 -9.76 -15.94 -10.49
C PHE A 27 -11.22 -15.56 -10.77
N ILE A 28 -11.48 -14.86 -11.88
CA ILE A 28 -12.83 -14.56 -12.32
C ILE A 28 -13.47 -15.82 -12.89
N GLN A 29 -14.56 -16.27 -12.27
CA GLN A 29 -15.47 -17.24 -12.89
C GLN A 29 -16.46 -16.50 -13.80
N GLU A 30 -16.69 -17.00 -15.01
CA GLU A 30 -17.55 -16.38 -16.04
C GLU A 30 -18.96 -16.02 -15.53
N LYS A 31 -19.50 -16.78 -14.57
CA LYS A 31 -20.81 -16.52 -13.95
C LYS A 31 -20.86 -15.29 -13.03
N ASN A 32 -19.72 -14.74 -12.61
CA ASN A 32 -19.61 -13.69 -11.59
C ASN A 32 -19.02 -12.38 -12.14
N TRP A 33 -19.01 -12.16 -13.46
CA TRP A 33 -18.55 -10.89 -14.05
C TRP A 33 -19.27 -9.66 -13.49
N GLY A 34 -20.56 -9.77 -13.15
CA GLY A 34 -21.32 -8.69 -12.50
C GLY A 34 -20.90 -8.40 -11.05
N GLN A 35 -20.18 -9.33 -10.40
CA GLN A 35 -19.58 -9.16 -9.07
C GLN A 35 -18.07 -8.88 -9.15
N PHE A 36 -17.53 -8.74 -10.37
CA PHE A 36 -16.11 -8.44 -10.53
C PHE A 36 -15.85 -7.01 -10.10
N GLU A 37 -15.23 -6.89 -8.94
CA GLU A 37 -14.83 -5.63 -8.39
C GLU A 37 -13.34 -5.43 -8.65
N ILE A 38 -13.00 -4.48 -9.52
CA ILE A 38 -11.60 -4.07 -9.78
C ILE A 38 -10.89 -3.66 -8.48
N THR A 39 -11.67 -3.25 -7.46
CA THR A 39 -11.22 -2.99 -6.09
C THR A 39 -10.62 -4.21 -5.39
N SER A 40 -10.77 -5.43 -5.91
CA SER A 40 -10.14 -6.65 -5.37
C SER A 40 -8.61 -6.55 -5.29
N SER A 41 -7.98 -5.94 -6.31
CA SER A 41 -6.51 -5.78 -6.36
C SER A 41 -5.98 -4.88 -5.23
N PHE A 42 -6.81 -3.96 -4.72
CA PHE A 42 -6.44 -3.09 -3.60
C PHE A 42 -6.20 -3.89 -2.31
N PHE A 43 -6.98 -4.94 -2.05
CA PHE A 43 -6.88 -5.71 -0.81
C PHE A 43 -5.59 -6.54 -0.71
N LEU A 44 -4.91 -6.81 -1.83
CA LEU A 44 -3.63 -7.51 -1.83
C LEU A 44 -2.48 -6.60 -1.39
N LEU A 45 -2.51 -5.32 -1.75
CA LEU A 45 -1.45 -4.35 -1.47
C LEU A 45 -1.99 -2.98 -1.02
N PRO A 46 -2.83 -2.93 0.04
CA PRO A 46 -3.48 -1.69 0.48
C PRO A 46 -2.46 -0.64 0.94
N VAL A 47 -1.43 -1.06 1.68
CA VAL A 47 -0.41 -0.15 2.22
C VAL A 47 0.39 0.49 1.10
N PHE A 48 0.78 -0.30 0.09
CA PHE A 48 1.53 0.19 -1.07
C PHE A 48 0.69 1.14 -1.93
N PHE A 49 -0.59 0.80 -2.16
CA PHE A 49 -1.50 1.65 -2.92
C PHE A 49 -1.72 3.00 -2.24
N VAL A 50 -2.01 3.00 -0.93
CA VAL A 50 -2.26 4.23 -0.17
C VAL A 50 -0.99 5.08 -0.10
N ASP A 51 0.17 4.50 0.20
CA ASP A 51 1.43 5.25 0.25
C ASP A 51 1.80 5.88 -1.11
N GLY A 52 1.60 5.15 -2.21
CA GLY A 52 1.82 5.67 -3.56
C GLY A 52 0.91 6.84 -3.91
N VAL A 53 -0.40 6.68 -3.71
CA VAL A 53 -1.41 7.72 -3.99
C VAL A 53 -1.16 8.96 -3.13
N PHE A 54 -0.98 8.80 -1.82
CA PHE A 54 -0.72 9.93 -0.93
C PHE A 54 0.60 10.64 -1.25
N THR A 55 1.65 9.90 -1.60
CA THR A 55 2.93 10.51 -1.99
C THR A 55 2.77 11.36 -3.25
N ILE A 56 2.04 10.89 -4.26
CA ILE A 56 1.76 11.68 -5.47
C ILE A 56 0.93 12.93 -5.14
N LEU A 57 -0.13 12.78 -4.33
CA LEU A 57 -0.99 13.90 -3.94
C LEU A 57 -0.22 14.97 -3.13
N LEU A 58 0.65 14.56 -2.21
CA LEU A 58 1.47 15.48 -1.43
C LEU A 58 2.44 16.25 -2.33
N ARG A 59 3.07 15.58 -3.31
CA ARG A 59 3.99 16.22 -4.25
C ARG A 59 3.29 17.20 -5.19
N LEU A 60 2.09 16.85 -5.65
CA LEU A 60 1.23 17.76 -6.41
C LEU A 60 0.90 19.02 -5.60
N LYS A 61 0.55 18.85 -4.31
CA LYS A 61 0.29 19.98 -3.39
C LYS A 61 1.53 20.84 -3.16
N ASP A 62 2.68 20.22 -2.97
CA ASP A 62 3.97 20.90 -2.73
C ASP A 62 4.60 21.45 -4.04
N ARG A 63 3.92 21.28 -5.19
CA ARG A 63 4.39 21.64 -6.55
C ARG A 63 5.77 21.06 -6.90
N GLU A 64 6.10 19.90 -6.35
CA GLU A 64 7.33 19.18 -6.67
C GLU A 64 7.21 18.45 -8.01
N ASN A 65 8.30 18.35 -8.77
CA ASN A 65 8.31 17.59 -10.02
C ASN A 65 8.21 16.08 -9.73
N ILE A 66 7.09 15.47 -10.10
CA ILE A 66 6.72 14.06 -9.82
C ILE A 66 7.70 13.07 -10.48
N PHE A 67 8.30 13.43 -11.61
CA PHE A 67 9.22 12.57 -12.36
C PHE A 67 10.62 12.47 -11.75
N LYS A 68 10.96 13.33 -10.78
CA LYS A 68 12.22 13.22 -10.06
C LYS A 68 12.14 12.17 -8.95
N ALA A 69 13.26 11.49 -8.68
CA ALA A 69 13.38 10.56 -7.56
C ALA A 69 13.04 11.27 -6.24
N HIS A 70 12.27 10.59 -5.39
CA HIS A 70 11.74 11.16 -4.15
C HIS A 70 11.86 10.16 -2.99
N ARG A 71 11.92 10.68 -1.76
CA ARG A 71 12.19 9.88 -0.55
C ARG A 71 11.25 10.18 0.64
N ARG A 72 9.99 10.58 0.42
CA ARG A 72 9.00 10.75 1.51
C ARG A 72 7.96 9.64 1.61
N HIS A 73 8.27 8.45 1.07
CA HIS A 73 7.43 7.29 1.35
C HIS A 73 7.40 7.03 2.87
N LEU A 74 6.22 6.77 3.42
CA LEU A 74 6.04 6.67 4.86
C LEU A 74 6.95 5.60 5.48
N TYR A 75 7.14 4.48 4.78
CA TYR A 75 8.04 3.41 5.23
C TYR A 75 9.48 3.90 5.39
N GLN A 76 9.97 4.78 4.51
CA GLN A 76 11.33 5.33 4.58
C GLN A 76 11.47 6.26 5.77
N LEU A 77 10.47 7.14 5.99
CA LEU A 77 10.45 8.05 7.13
C LEU A 77 10.48 7.28 8.45
N VAL A 78 9.63 6.25 8.59
CA VAL A 78 9.58 5.41 9.78
C VAL A 78 10.89 4.62 9.95
N ALA A 79 11.45 4.07 8.88
CA ALA A 79 12.69 3.30 8.92
C ALA A 79 13.94 4.15 9.23
N VAL A 80 13.93 5.45 8.96
CA VAL A 80 15.01 6.36 9.38
C VAL A 80 14.87 6.72 10.86
N SER A 81 13.63 6.88 11.36
CA SER A 81 13.36 7.22 12.76
C SER A 81 13.47 6.05 13.76
N SER A 82 13.67 4.82 13.29
CA SER A 82 13.70 3.61 14.11
C SER A 82 15.00 2.84 13.95
N ASP A 83 15.59 2.42 15.07
CA ASP A 83 16.80 1.60 15.08
C ASP A 83 16.54 0.18 14.53
N TYR A 84 15.29 -0.31 14.66
CA TYR A 84 14.88 -1.68 14.31
C TYR A 84 14.22 -1.75 12.93
N LYS A 85 14.98 -1.50 11.86
CA LYS A 85 14.48 -1.48 10.48
C LYS A 85 13.80 -2.79 10.02
N GLY A 86 14.24 -3.93 10.55
CA GLY A 86 13.60 -5.24 10.26
C GLY A 86 12.19 -5.34 10.85
N PHE A 87 11.99 -4.77 12.04
CA PHE A 87 10.67 -4.68 12.67
C PHE A 87 9.75 -3.75 11.88
N VAL A 88 10.26 -2.63 11.35
CA VAL A 88 9.50 -1.74 10.47
C VAL A 88 9.01 -2.48 9.22
N ALA A 89 9.89 -3.22 8.55
CA ALA A 89 9.48 -4.02 7.37
C ALA A 89 8.40 -5.06 7.73
N PHE A 90 8.58 -5.78 8.84
CA PHE A 90 7.57 -6.72 9.33
C PHE A 90 6.24 -6.04 9.63
N LEU A 91 6.24 -4.89 10.31
CA LEU A 91 5.05 -4.14 10.66
C LEU A 91 4.29 -3.67 9.42
N PHE A 92 4.99 -3.16 8.40
CA PHE A 92 4.37 -2.73 7.14
C PHE A 92 3.80 -3.92 6.35
N THR A 93 4.46 -5.09 6.36
CA THR A 93 3.91 -6.31 5.77
C THR A 93 2.67 -6.78 6.51
N ALA A 94 2.75 -6.87 7.86
CA ALA A 94 1.64 -7.27 8.72
C ALA A 94 0.44 -6.32 8.61
N ALA A 95 0.68 -5.03 8.34
CA ALA A 95 -0.37 -4.05 8.13
C ALA A 95 -1.24 -4.33 6.89
N ASN A 96 -0.86 -5.21 5.96
CA ASN A 96 -1.73 -5.64 4.87
C ASN A 96 -2.76 -6.71 5.30
N LEU A 97 -2.46 -7.48 6.36
CA LEU A 97 -3.31 -8.59 6.81
C LEU A 97 -4.75 -8.19 7.18
N PRO A 98 -5.01 -7.05 7.86
CA PRO A 98 -6.37 -6.63 8.17
C PRO A 98 -7.25 -6.46 6.92
N ALA A 99 -6.71 -5.87 5.84
CA ALA A 99 -7.46 -5.74 4.59
C ALA A 99 -7.77 -7.11 3.96
N MET A 100 -6.81 -8.04 3.98
CA MET A 100 -7.01 -9.39 3.47
C MET A 100 -8.06 -10.16 4.29
N PHE A 101 -8.08 -9.96 5.60
CA PHE A 101 -9.07 -10.58 6.49
C PHE A 101 -10.48 -10.03 6.24
N LEU A 102 -10.60 -8.69 6.12
CA LEU A 102 -11.87 -8.05 5.76
C LEU A 102 -12.35 -8.46 4.37
N PHE A 103 -11.41 -8.69 3.43
CA PHE A 103 -11.73 -9.23 2.11
C PHE A 103 -12.35 -10.63 2.19
N ALA A 104 -11.75 -11.54 2.98
CA ALA A 104 -12.28 -12.87 3.20
C ALA A 104 -13.68 -12.85 3.84
N ILE A 105 -13.91 -11.95 4.82
CA ILE A 105 -15.22 -11.80 5.47
C ILE A 105 -16.28 -11.33 4.47
N HIS A 106 -16.00 -10.29 3.67
CA HIS A 106 -16.99 -9.78 2.73
C HIS A 106 -17.42 -10.86 1.74
N ARG A 107 -16.47 -11.72 1.31
CA ARG A 107 -16.74 -12.78 0.34
C ARG A 107 -17.66 -13.85 0.91
N ASN A 108 -17.57 -14.11 2.21
CA ASN A 108 -18.43 -15.08 2.90
C ASN A 108 -19.80 -14.48 3.30
N ALA A 109 -19.82 -13.21 3.72
CA ALA A 109 -21.03 -12.52 4.16
C ALA A 109 -21.91 -11.97 3.01
N GLY A 110 -21.41 -11.93 1.78
CA GLY A 110 -22.16 -11.47 0.61
C GLY A 110 -22.34 -9.96 0.50
N PHE A 111 -21.58 -9.17 1.26
CA PHE A 111 -21.57 -7.72 1.11
C PHE A 111 -20.89 -7.29 -0.20
N PRO A 112 -21.34 -6.19 -0.83
CA PRO A 112 -20.61 -5.59 -1.95
C PRO A 112 -19.24 -5.14 -1.46
N GLY A 113 -18.18 -5.59 -2.12
CA GLY A 113 -16.81 -5.30 -1.72
C GLY A 113 -16.46 -3.82 -1.85
N SER A 114 -17.22 -3.04 -2.64
CA SER A 114 -17.06 -1.59 -2.78
C SER A 114 -17.23 -0.85 -1.45
N ILE A 115 -18.16 -1.28 -0.60
CA ILE A 115 -18.35 -0.69 0.74
C ILE A 115 -17.12 -0.99 1.61
N VAL A 116 -16.65 -2.23 1.59
CA VAL A 116 -15.48 -2.66 2.34
C VAL A 116 -14.22 -1.96 1.85
N PHE A 117 -14.12 -1.72 0.54
CA PHE A 117 -13.03 -0.98 -0.08
C PHE A 117 -12.98 0.46 0.45
N TRP A 118 -14.09 1.20 0.42
CA TRP A 118 -14.12 2.58 0.92
C TRP A 118 -13.82 2.65 2.42
N PHE A 119 -14.33 1.69 3.21
CA PHE A 119 -14.04 1.59 4.64
C PHE A 119 -12.54 1.34 4.90
N CYS A 120 -11.95 0.36 4.24
CA CYS A 120 -10.52 0.07 4.33
C CYS A 120 -9.70 1.27 3.86
N LEU A 121 -10.02 1.85 2.70
CA LEU A 121 -9.32 3.00 2.15
C LEU A 121 -9.31 4.16 3.13
N ALA A 122 -10.46 4.50 3.73
CA ALA A 122 -10.56 5.54 4.74
C ALA A 122 -9.71 5.21 5.99
N GLY A 123 -9.75 3.97 6.47
CA GLY A 123 -8.95 3.52 7.62
C GLY A 123 -7.45 3.61 7.36
N TYR A 124 -6.97 3.07 6.23
CA TYR A 124 -5.56 3.14 5.85
C TYR A 124 -5.11 4.56 5.54
N ALA A 125 -5.93 5.37 4.88
CA ALA A 125 -5.67 6.79 4.64
C ALA A 125 -5.55 7.58 5.95
N GLY A 126 -6.44 7.33 6.91
CA GLY A 126 -6.41 7.95 8.23
C GLY A 126 -5.15 7.56 9.01
N LEU A 127 -4.82 6.27 9.05
CA LEU A 127 -3.58 5.77 9.66
C LEU A 127 -2.34 6.34 8.98
N TYR A 128 -2.33 6.37 7.65
CA TYR A 128 -1.27 6.97 6.86
C TYR A 128 -1.05 8.43 7.23
N PHE A 129 -2.12 9.22 7.22
CA PHE A 129 -2.06 10.65 7.54
C PHE A 129 -1.62 10.89 8.98
N PHE A 130 -2.10 10.09 9.93
CA PHE A 130 -1.69 10.17 11.33
C PHE A 130 -0.19 9.88 11.51
N LEU A 131 0.29 8.77 10.93
CA LEU A 131 1.71 8.40 10.97
C LEU A 131 2.57 9.43 10.21
N PHE A 132 2.10 9.91 9.07
CA PHE A 132 2.80 10.94 8.30
C PHE A 132 2.92 12.24 9.07
N ARG A 133 1.89 12.68 9.80
CA ARG A 133 2.00 13.84 10.69
C ARG A 133 2.95 13.63 11.85
N ARG A 134 3.02 12.40 12.38
CA ARG A 134 3.91 12.06 13.50
C ARG A 134 5.39 12.02 13.08
N PHE A 135 5.70 11.40 11.94
CA PHE A 135 7.07 11.15 11.50
C PHE A 135 7.57 12.13 10.43
N GLY A 136 6.68 12.66 9.58
CA GLY A 136 7.03 13.59 8.50
C GLY A 136 7.43 14.99 8.96
N PHE A 137 7.11 15.38 10.20
CA PHE A 137 7.64 16.61 10.80
C PHE A 137 9.09 16.46 11.29
N SER A 138 9.52 15.26 11.64
CA SER A 138 10.87 15.04 12.21
C SER A 138 11.99 15.14 11.17
N SER A 139 11.67 15.09 9.87
CA SER A 139 12.65 15.19 8.78
C SER A 139 12.70 16.56 8.10
N ARG A 140 12.09 17.61 8.70
CA ARG A 140 12.14 19.00 8.19
C ARG A 140 13.31 19.83 8.76
N HIS A 141 14.15 19.28 9.62
CA HIS A 141 15.31 19.96 10.18
C HIS A 141 16.51 19.01 10.32
N PRO A 142 17.73 19.44 9.97
CA PRO A 142 18.19 20.23 8.83
C PRO A 142 18.86 19.37 7.72
#